data_AF-A0A7C7Q7U7-F1
#
_entry.id   AF-A0A7C7Q7U7-F1
#
_cell.length_a   1.000
_cell.length_b   1.000
_cell.length_c   1.000
_cell.angle_alpha   90.00
_cell.angle_beta   90.00
_cell.angle_gamma   90.00
#
_symmetry.space_group_name_H-M   'P 1'
#
loop_
_entity.id
_entity.type
_entity.pdbx_description
1 polymer ?
#
loop_
_entity_poly.entity_id
_entity_poly.type
_entity_poly.pdbx_seq_one_letter_code
_entity_poly.pdbx_strand_id
1 'polypeptide(L)'
;GIIYIDEIDKIASSGTVIGPDVSRTGVQRNLLKLMEETEVDLRVPHDIISQIEAMMQFQRTGKVERKRINTRHILFVMSGAFYGLEDIVRRRLNQQAIGFGVERSLKGKDRMEVLQYVQPEDLIEYGFESEFVGRLPVIVVLDELTVEDLYQILRSPKSAVIQSKRRDFMAYGIELEFTDDALRLIAERAHRRGTGARALVSVCEEVLLPFEKKLPSTPLRHLTVTEEMIEDPEGEMGRLLREAPIREFEEEFRKEHGIHLRFSEEAVHWIDGEAEKRGVSPGELCRELLKDYGYGLKLVNTKEFEVTEEVLSDPKGYLDRLIKSFYAKASS
;
A
#
# COMPACT_ATOMS: atom_id res chain seq x y z
N GLY A 1 4.27 -17.03 -26.21
CA GLY A 1 3.58 -15.96 -25.44
C GLY A 1 3.04 -16.54 -24.15
N ILE A 2 2.57 -15.72 -23.21
CA ILE A 2 1.91 -16.19 -21.99
C ILE A 2 0.53 -15.55 -21.92
N ILE A 3 -0.49 -16.36 -21.63
CA ILE A 3 -1.85 -15.90 -21.35
C ILE A 3 -2.14 -16.23 -19.90
N TYR A 4 -2.54 -15.21 -19.14
CA TYR A 4 -3.02 -15.36 -17.76
C TYR A 4 -4.52 -15.14 -17.74
N ILE A 5 -5.27 -16.08 -17.18
CA ILE A 5 -6.73 -16.01 -17.02
C ILE A 5 -7.04 -16.07 -15.53
N ASP A 6 -7.60 -14.99 -14.99
CA ASP A 6 -8.05 -14.94 -13.59
C ASP A 6 -9.51 -15.39 -13.45
N GLU A 7 -9.91 -15.67 -12.21
CA GLU A 7 -11.29 -16.04 -11.83
C GLU A 7 -11.85 -17.25 -12.61
N ILE A 8 -10.98 -18.23 -12.93
CA ILE A 8 -11.38 -19.45 -13.65
C ILE A 8 -12.39 -20.30 -12.85
N ASP A 9 -12.44 -20.14 -11.52
CA ASP A 9 -13.45 -20.78 -10.68
C ASP A 9 -14.89 -20.40 -11.06
N LYS A 10 -15.11 -19.21 -11.65
CA LYS A 10 -16.45 -18.72 -12.02
C LYS A 10 -17.07 -19.45 -13.21
N ILE A 11 -16.26 -20.14 -14.02
CA ILE A 11 -16.74 -20.92 -15.15
C ILE A 11 -16.95 -22.40 -14.80
N ALA A 12 -16.69 -22.81 -13.56
CA ALA A 12 -17.08 -24.11 -13.06
C ALA A 12 -18.61 -24.22 -12.97
N SER A 13 -19.14 -25.39 -13.31
CA SER A 13 -20.56 -25.68 -13.18
C SER A 13 -20.97 -25.64 -11.71
N SER A 14 -21.96 -24.81 -11.37
CA SER A 14 -22.60 -24.92 -10.07
C SER A 14 -23.59 -26.07 -10.15
N GLY A 15 -23.28 -27.22 -9.54
CA GLY A 15 -24.13 -28.43 -9.54
C GLY A 15 -25.56 -28.27 -8.99
N THR A 16 -26.00 -27.04 -8.73
CA THR A 16 -27.32 -26.61 -8.27
C THR A 16 -28.29 -26.23 -9.41
N VAL A 17 -27.84 -26.11 -10.66
CA VAL A 17 -28.72 -25.72 -11.78
C VAL A 17 -29.36 -26.96 -12.41
N ILE A 18 -30.67 -27.12 -12.19
CA ILE A 18 -31.50 -28.10 -12.92
C ILE A 18 -31.81 -27.51 -14.31
N GLY A 19 -30.91 -27.74 -15.26
CA GLY A 19 -30.99 -27.28 -16.65
C GLY A 19 -29.62 -27.30 -17.34
N PRO A 20 -29.52 -27.25 -18.67
CA PRO A 20 -28.22 -27.22 -19.34
C PRO A 20 -27.50 -25.89 -19.02
N ASP A 21 -26.33 -25.97 -18.37
CA ASP A 21 -25.46 -24.83 -18.07
C ASP A 21 -24.64 -24.42 -19.32
N VAL A 22 -25.37 -24.00 -20.36
CA VAL A 22 -24.81 -23.78 -21.71
C VAL A 22 -23.76 -22.66 -21.72
N SER A 23 -23.85 -21.70 -20.80
CA SER A 23 -22.92 -20.56 -20.77
C SER A 23 -21.58 -20.95 -20.16
N ARG A 24 -21.54 -21.61 -19.00
CA ARG A 24 -20.28 -21.92 -18.30
C ARG A 24 -19.50 -23.05 -18.94
N THR A 25 -20.16 -24.17 -19.22
CA THR A 25 -19.55 -25.29 -19.97
C THR A 25 -19.16 -24.87 -21.39
N GLY A 26 -19.95 -23.98 -22.02
CA GLY A 26 -19.62 -23.43 -23.33
C GLY A 26 -18.31 -22.63 -23.34
N VAL A 27 -18.05 -21.85 -22.28
CA VAL A 27 -16.78 -21.12 -22.12
C VAL A 27 -15.60 -22.09 -21.98
N GLN A 28 -15.73 -23.12 -21.13
CA GLN A 28 -14.68 -24.15 -20.98
C GLN A 28 -14.34 -24.83 -22.32
N ARG A 29 -15.36 -25.23 -23.10
CA ARG A 29 -15.16 -25.86 -24.43
C ARG A 29 -14.55 -24.93 -25.47
N ASN A 30 -14.83 -23.63 -25.39
CA ASN A 30 -14.20 -22.66 -26.29
C ASN A 30 -12.74 -22.42 -25.91
N LEU A 31 -12.41 -22.42 -24.62
CA LEU A 31 -11.02 -22.34 -24.15
C LEU A 31 -10.20 -23.57 -24.55
N LEU A 32 -10.80 -24.77 -24.50
CA LEU A 32 -10.17 -26.01 -24.98
C LEU A 32 -9.60 -25.87 -26.39
N LYS A 33 -10.38 -25.32 -27.33
CA LYS A 33 -9.93 -25.11 -28.72
C LYS A 33 -8.68 -24.25 -28.80
N LEU A 34 -8.53 -23.26 -27.92
CA LEU A 34 -7.35 -22.40 -27.88
C LEU A 34 -6.12 -23.13 -27.32
N MET A 35 -6.32 -24.13 -26.46
CA MET A 35 -5.27 -24.95 -25.86
C MET A 35 -4.84 -26.13 -26.75
N GLU A 36 -5.63 -26.50 -27.76
CA GLU A 36 -5.41 -27.65 -28.65
C GLU A 36 -4.61 -27.33 -29.93
N GLU A 37 -3.59 -26.47 -29.83
CA GLU A 37 -2.72 -26.09 -30.96
C GLU A 37 -3.51 -25.63 -32.22
N THR A 38 -4.35 -24.60 -32.07
CA THR A 38 -5.22 -24.11 -33.15
C THR A 38 -4.64 -22.90 -33.86
N GLU A 39 -4.92 -22.76 -35.17
CA GLU A 39 -4.77 -21.50 -35.88
C GLU A 39 -5.99 -20.61 -35.62
N VAL A 40 -5.78 -19.51 -34.89
CA VAL A 40 -6.81 -18.54 -34.55
C VAL A 40 -6.70 -17.35 -35.50
N ASP A 41 -7.76 -17.06 -36.24
CA ASP A 41 -7.86 -15.83 -37.05
C ASP A 41 -7.93 -14.62 -36.08
N LEU A 42 -6.98 -13.69 -36.18
CA LEU A 42 -6.91 -12.48 -35.33
C LEU A 42 -7.99 -11.44 -35.63
N ARG A 43 -8.83 -11.69 -36.64
CA ARG A 43 -9.81 -10.72 -37.11
C ARG A 43 -11.12 -10.90 -36.39
N VAL A 44 -11.55 -9.86 -35.70
CA VAL A 44 -12.90 -9.78 -35.14
C VAL A 44 -13.85 -9.41 -36.29
N PRO A 45 -14.95 -10.15 -36.53
CA PRO A 45 -15.87 -9.89 -37.65
C PRO A 45 -16.48 -8.48 -37.64
N HIS A 46 -16.44 -7.77 -36.51
CA HIS A 46 -17.11 -6.49 -36.27
C HIS A 46 -16.16 -5.29 -36.33
N ASP A 47 -14.85 -5.49 -36.55
CA ASP A 47 -13.91 -4.39 -36.64
C ASP A 47 -13.92 -3.79 -38.06
N ILE A 48 -14.52 -2.60 -38.16
CA ILE A 48 -14.68 -1.85 -39.41
C ILE A 48 -13.32 -1.54 -40.04
N ILE A 49 -12.28 -1.31 -39.23
CA ILE A 49 -10.92 -1.02 -39.73
C ILE A 49 -10.35 -2.27 -40.42
N SER A 50 -10.46 -3.43 -39.77
CA SER A 50 -10.06 -4.71 -40.34
C SER A 50 -10.83 -5.08 -41.63
N GLN A 51 -12.10 -4.68 -41.76
CA GLN A 51 -12.89 -4.87 -42.98
C GLN A 51 -12.45 -3.95 -44.13
N ILE A 52 -12.19 -2.67 -43.84
CA ILE A 52 -11.69 -1.70 -44.83
C ILE A 52 -10.29 -2.09 -45.31
N GLU A 53 -9.41 -2.50 -44.41
CA GLU A 53 -8.09 -3.05 -44.76
C GLU A 53 -8.22 -4.28 -45.66
N ALA A 54 -9.13 -5.20 -45.36
CA ALA A 54 -9.37 -6.38 -46.19
C ALA A 54 -9.87 -6.02 -47.59
N MET A 55 -10.75 -5.01 -47.72
CA MET A 55 -11.24 -4.54 -49.02
C MET A 55 -10.12 -3.87 -49.83
N MET A 56 -9.28 -3.04 -49.20
CA MET A 56 -8.13 -2.41 -49.85
C MET A 56 -7.05 -3.44 -50.25
N GLN A 57 -6.78 -4.42 -49.40
CA GLN A 57 -5.80 -5.47 -49.67
C GLN A 57 -6.27 -6.40 -50.79
N PHE A 58 -7.57 -6.72 -50.83
CA PHE A 58 -8.21 -7.46 -51.93
C PHE A 58 -8.13 -6.70 -53.26
N GLN A 59 -8.45 -5.40 -53.27
CA GLN A 59 -8.34 -4.58 -54.48
C GLN A 59 -6.91 -4.50 -55.01
N ARG A 60 -5.89 -4.52 -54.14
CA ARG A 60 -4.47 -4.44 -54.54
C ARG A 60 -3.86 -5.76 -54.97
N THR A 61 -4.23 -6.86 -54.32
CA THR A 61 -3.52 -8.16 -54.47
C THR A 61 -4.41 -9.31 -54.95
N GLY A 62 -5.72 -9.09 -55.05
CA GLY A 62 -6.71 -10.13 -55.35
C GLY A 62 -6.89 -11.19 -54.26
N LYS A 63 -6.18 -11.06 -53.13
CA LYS A 63 -6.23 -11.99 -51.99
C LYS A 63 -6.45 -11.22 -50.69
N VAL A 64 -7.15 -11.86 -49.77
CA VAL A 64 -7.30 -11.38 -48.40
C VAL A 64 -6.42 -12.24 -47.52
N GLU A 65 -5.25 -11.73 -47.11
CA GLU A 65 -4.41 -12.43 -46.14
C GLU A 65 -5.06 -12.35 -44.76
N ARG A 66 -5.47 -13.49 -44.21
CA ARG A 66 -5.93 -13.54 -42.82
C ARG A 66 -4.70 -13.64 -41.93
N LYS A 67 -4.50 -12.65 -41.05
CA LYS A 67 -3.50 -12.77 -39.98
C LYS A 67 -3.98 -13.85 -39.00
N ARG A 68 -3.22 -14.94 -38.93
CA ARG A 68 -3.47 -16.07 -38.02
C ARG A 68 -2.39 -16.12 -36.95
N ILE A 69 -2.79 -16.51 -35.74
CA ILE A 69 -1.86 -16.89 -34.68
C ILE A 69 -2.00 -18.38 -34.43
N ASN A 70 -0.87 -19.07 -34.37
CA ASN A 70 -0.81 -20.44 -33.89
C ASN A 70 -0.62 -20.44 -32.36
N THR A 71 -1.48 -21.15 -31.62
CA THR A 71 -1.44 -21.18 -30.15
C THR A 71 -0.48 -22.22 -29.55
N ARG A 72 0.20 -23.04 -30.36
CA ARG A 72 1.05 -24.17 -29.93
C ARG A 72 2.12 -23.82 -28.89
N HIS A 73 2.70 -22.62 -28.99
CA HIS A 73 3.76 -22.16 -28.08
C HIS A 73 3.31 -21.04 -27.14
N ILE A 74 2.00 -21.04 -26.81
CA ILE A 74 1.43 -20.13 -25.82
C ILE A 74 1.23 -20.89 -24.51
N LEU A 75 1.87 -20.40 -23.45
CA LEU A 75 1.65 -20.90 -22.10
C LEU A 75 0.35 -20.30 -21.55
N PHE A 76 -0.55 -21.14 -21.08
CA PHE A 76 -1.75 -20.72 -20.35
C PHE A 76 -1.53 -20.90 -18.86
N VAL A 77 -1.71 -19.82 -18.10
CA VAL A 77 -1.73 -19.81 -16.65
C VAL A 77 -3.14 -19.41 -16.24
N MET A 78 -3.77 -20.22 -15.39
CA MET A 78 -5.14 -19.97 -14.93
C MET A 78 -5.13 -19.89 -13.41
N SER A 79 -5.82 -18.89 -12.86
CA SER A 79 -5.98 -18.70 -11.42
C SER A 79 -7.45 -18.60 -11.07
N GLY A 80 -7.77 -18.94 -9.83
CA GLY A 80 -9.11 -18.85 -9.28
C GLY A 80 -9.11 -19.03 -7.77
N ALA A 81 -10.17 -18.58 -7.13
CA ALA A 81 -10.38 -18.75 -5.69
C ALA A 81 -11.45 -19.83 -5.46
N PHE A 82 -10.99 -21.09 -5.37
CA PHE A 82 -11.85 -22.27 -5.31
C PHE A 82 -12.46 -22.52 -3.92
N TYR A 83 -13.45 -21.72 -3.54
CA TYR A 83 -14.17 -21.90 -2.27
C TYR A 83 -14.92 -23.23 -2.23
N GLY A 84 -14.74 -24.02 -1.16
CA GLY A 84 -15.40 -25.31 -0.95
C GLY A 84 -14.69 -26.50 -1.59
N LEU A 85 -13.61 -26.28 -2.35
CA LEU A 85 -12.80 -27.36 -2.91
C LEU A 85 -12.13 -28.19 -1.80
N GLU A 86 -11.78 -27.55 -0.68
CA GLU A 86 -11.23 -28.21 0.51
C GLU A 86 -12.14 -29.31 1.06
N ASP A 87 -13.46 -29.16 0.94
CA ASP A 87 -14.42 -30.15 1.44
C ASP A 87 -14.50 -31.36 0.52
N ILE A 88 -14.39 -31.15 -0.80
CA ILE A 88 -14.26 -32.21 -1.80
C ILE A 88 -13.01 -33.03 -1.52
N VAL A 89 -11.86 -32.35 -1.40
CA VAL A 89 -10.56 -32.98 -1.14
C VAL A 89 -10.59 -33.76 0.19
N ARG A 90 -11.16 -33.18 1.25
CA ARG A 90 -11.34 -33.86 2.56
C ARG A 90 -12.16 -35.13 2.44
N ARG A 91 -13.31 -35.08 1.72
CA ARG A 91 -14.17 -36.26 1.54
C ARG A 91 -13.40 -37.39 0.84
N ARG A 92 -12.68 -37.07 -0.24
CA ARG A 92 -11.87 -38.06 -0.97
C ARG A 92 -10.78 -38.68 -0.08
N LEU A 93 -10.01 -37.85 0.63
CA LEU A 93 -8.94 -38.34 1.50
C LEU A 93 -9.48 -39.23 2.65
N ASN A 94 -10.63 -38.89 3.21
CA ASN A 94 -11.28 -39.68 4.26
C ASN A 94 -11.85 -41.01 3.75
N GLN A 95 -12.38 -41.06 2.52
CA GLN A 95 -12.89 -42.29 1.91
C GLN A 95 -11.76 -43.29 1.63
N GLN A 96 -10.57 -42.83 1.22
CA GLN A 96 -9.42 -43.70 1.00
C GLN A 96 -8.86 -44.33 2.30
N ALA A 97 -9.01 -43.66 3.45
CA ALA A 97 -8.52 -44.14 4.74
C ALA A 97 -9.26 -45.40 5.27
N ILE A 98 -10.43 -45.74 4.71
CA ILE A 98 -11.23 -46.90 5.14
C ILE A 98 -10.61 -48.23 4.65
N GLY A 99 -9.78 -48.22 3.59
CA GLY A 99 -9.26 -49.43 2.94
C GLY A 99 -7.91 -49.97 3.43
N PHE A 100 -7.11 -49.14 4.12
CA PHE A 100 -5.84 -49.52 4.72
C PHE A 100 -5.73 -48.80 6.05
N GLY A 101 -5.58 -49.53 7.16
CA GLY A 101 -5.61 -49.02 8.55
C GLY A 101 -4.56 -47.96 8.87
N VAL A 102 -4.73 -46.77 8.29
CA VAL A 102 -3.95 -45.57 8.54
C VAL A 102 -4.94 -44.54 9.06
N GLU A 103 -5.08 -44.53 10.37
CA GLU A 103 -5.74 -43.48 11.12
C GLU A 103 -4.88 -42.20 11.06
N ARG A 104 -4.74 -41.61 9.86
CA ARG A 104 -4.30 -40.23 9.73
C ARG A 104 -5.54 -39.38 9.92
N SER A 105 -5.83 -39.01 11.17
CA SER A 105 -6.92 -38.08 11.44
C SER A 105 -6.61 -36.75 10.75
N LEU A 106 -7.20 -36.53 9.58
CA LEU A 106 -7.22 -35.21 8.92
C LEU A 106 -8.20 -34.25 9.64
N LYS A 107 -8.87 -34.71 10.70
CA LYS A 107 -9.63 -33.87 11.63
C LYS A 107 -8.68 -32.84 12.26
N GLY A 108 -8.89 -31.57 11.93
CA GLY A 108 -8.13 -30.44 12.48
C GLY A 108 -7.02 -29.89 11.59
N LYS A 109 -6.84 -30.42 10.36
CA LYS A 109 -5.93 -29.80 9.40
C LYS A 109 -6.50 -28.51 8.82
N ASP A 110 -5.64 -27.50 8.75
CA ASP A 110 -5.93 -26.20 8.14
C ASP A 110 -6.37 -26.36 6.67
N ARG A 111 -7.19 -25.44 6.17
CA ARG A 111 -7.70 -25.42 4.79
C ARG A 111 -6.56 -25.56 3.79
N MET A 112 -5.46 -24.84 4.03
CA MET A 112 -4.33 -24.82 3.10
C MET A 112 -3.61 -26.17 3.03
N GLU A 113 -3.40 -26.82 4.17
CA GLU A 113 -2.78 -28.15 4.20
C GLU A 113 -3.57 -29.20 3.42
N VAL A 114 -4.90 -29.07 3.40
CA VAL A 114 -5.77 -29.96 2.63
C VAL A 114 -5.61 -29.69 1.13
N LEU A 115 -5.64 -28.42 0.72
CA LEU A 115 -5.59 -28.03 -0.69
C LEU A 115 -4.29 -28.47 -1.38
N GLN A 116 -3.18 -28.60 -0.65
CA GLN A 116 -1.90 -29.14 -1.15
C GLN A 116 -2.03 -30.57 -1.75
N TYR A 117 -3.09 -31.31 -1.40
CA TYR A 117 -3.35 -32.65 -1.93
C TYR A 117 -4.37 -32.67 -3.07
N VAL A 118 -4.73 -31.53 -3.65
CA VAL A 118 -5.69 -31.46 -4.76
C VAL A 118 -5.25 -32.34 -5.93
N GLN A 119 -6.20 -33.05 -6.53
CA GLN A 119 -6.00 -33.84 -7.74
C GLN A 119 -7.03 -33.45 -8.82
N PRO A 120 -6.79 -33.80 -10.09
CA PRO A 120 -7.72 -33.52 -11.19
C PRO A 120 -9.18 -33.96 -10.92
N GLU A 121 -9.39 -35.08 -10.23
CA GLU A 121 -10.71 -35.61 -9.92
C GLU A 121 -11.52 -34.66 -9.01
N ASP A 122 -10.85 -33.95 -8.10
CA ASP A 122 -11.51 -32.98 -7.22
C ASP A 122 -12.01 -31.76 -8.01
N LEU A 123 -11.25 -31.34 -9.04
CA LEU A 123 -11.63 -30.22 -9.91
C LEU A 123 -12.79 -30.61 -10.83
N ILE A 124 -12.85 -31.87 -11.24
CA ILE A 124 -14.00 -32.39 -11.99
C ILE A 124 -15.25 -32.40 -11.10
N GLU A 125 -15.13 -32.91 -9.86
CA GLU A 125 -16.23 -32.88 -8.88
C GLU A 125 -16.64 -31.43 -8.53
N TYR A 126 -15.69 -30.50 -8.54
CA TYR A 126 -15.95 -29.07 -8.33
C TYR A 126 -16.79 -28.44 -9.45
N GLY A 127 -16.75 -28.99 -10.67
CA GLY A 127 -17.57 -28.55 -11.79
C GLY A 127 -16.83 -28.24 -13.10
N PHE A 128 -15.57 -28.64 -13.24
CA PHE A 128 -14.85 -28.55 -14.52
C PHE A 128 -15.08 -29.80 -15.39
N GLU A 129 -15.06 -29.60 -16.71
CA GLU A 129 -15.09 -30.70 -17.66
C GLU A 129 -13.77 -31.48 -17.61
N SER A 130 -13.83 -32.81 -17.71
CA SER A 130 -12.65 -33.69 -17.65
C SER A 130 -11.62 -33.38 -18.74
N GLU A 131 -12.07 -33.07 -19.95
CA GLU A 131 -11.21 -32.64 -21.06
C GLU A 131 -10.45 -31.36 -20.73
N PHE A 132 -11.11 -30.40 -20.06
CA PHE A 132 -10.53 -29.12 -19.67
C PHE A 132 -9.44 -29.32 -18.61
N VAL A 133 -9.74 -30.06 -17.55
CA VAL A 133 -8.74 -30.39 -16.51
C VAL A 133 -7.59 -31.21 -17.09
N GLY A 134 -7.85 -32.09 -18.06
CA GLY A 134 -6.81 -32.85 -18.76
C GLY A 134 -5.78 -32.00 -19.51
N ARG A 135 -6.10 -30.73 -19.82
CA ARG A 135 -5.17 -29.76 -20.41
C ARG A 135 -4.41 -28.93 -19.37
N LEU A 136 -4.66 -29.13 -18.08
CA LEU A 136 -4.04 -28.43 -16.95
C LEU A 136 -3.24 -29.41 -16.06
N PRO A 137 -2.10 -29.94 -16.56
CA PRO A 137 -1.35 -30.98 -15.84
C PRO A 137 -0.56 -30.46 -14.62
N VAL A 138 -0.39 -29.14 -14.50
CA VAL A 138 0.35 -28.52 -13.40
C VAL A 138 -0.63 -27.73 -12.56
N ILE A 139 -0.75 -28.13 -11.29
CA ILE A 139 -1.57 -27.46 -10.29
C ILE A 139 -0.64 -26.91 -9.21
N VAL A 140 -0.81 -25.62 -8.89
CA VAL A 140 -0.04 -24.94 -7.85
C VAL A 140 -1.04 -24.35 -6.87
N VAL A 141 -0.79 -24.56 -5.58
CA VAL A 141 -1.58 -24.00 -4.48
C VAL A 141 -0.77 -22.87 -3.87
N LEU A 142 -1.40 -21.70 -3.71
CA LEU A 142 -0.78 -20.52 -3.12
C LEU A 142 -1.24 -20.40 -1.66
N ASP A 143 -0.29 -20.13 -0.77
CA ASP A 143 -0.55 -19.94 0.65
C ASP A 143 -1.32 -18.62 0.91
N GLU A 144 -2.00 -18.57 2.05
CA GLU A 144 -2.64 -17.33 2.50
C GLU A 144 -1.62 -16.30 2.96
N LEU A 145 -1.92 -15.02 2.73
CA LEU A 145 -1.04 -13.92 3.12
C LEU A 145 -1.05 -13.75 4.64
N THR A 146 0.12 -13.90 5.25
CA THR A 146 0.35 -13.59 6.66
C THR A 146 0.51 -12.08 6.87
N VAL A 147 0.51 -11.64 8.13
CA VAL A 147 0.83 -10.25 8.49
C VAL A 147 2.21 -9.84 7.96
N GLU A 148 3.20 -10.74 8.06
CA GLU A 148 4.56 -10.47 7.60
C GLU A 148 4.59 -10.28 6.08
N ASP A 149 3.86 -11.10 5.30
CA ASP A 149 3.77 -10.95 3.85
C ASP A 149 3.17 -9.60 3.45
N LEU A 150 2.09 -9.19 4.14
CA LEU A 150 1.45 -7.90 3.92
C LEU A 150 2.38 -6.72 4.26
N TYR A 151 3.14 -6.83 5.35
CA TYR A 151 4.16 -5.85 5.70
C TYR A 151 5.26 -5.77 4.62
N GLN A 152 5.76 -6.91 4.11
CA GLN A 152 6.75 -6.92 3.03
C GLN A 152 6.21 -6.31 1.73
N ILE A 153 4.93 -6.54 1.41
CA ILE A 153 4.25 -5.88 0.28
C ILE A 153 4.24 -4.37 0.45
N LEU A 154 3.99 -3.85 1.65
CA LEU A 154 3.99 -2.41 1.92
C LEU A 154 5.41 -1.82 1.90
N ARG A 155 6.37 -2.49 2.55
CA ARG A 155 7.77 -2.05 2.66
C ARG A 155 8.49 -2.03 1.30
N SER A 156 8.07 -2.87 0.36
CA SER A 156 8.68 -2.96 -0.96
C SER A 156 8.71 -1.59 -1.65
N PRO A 157 9.85 -1.17 -2.26
CA PRO A 157 9.92 0.10 -2.98
C PRO A 157 8.96 0.14 -4.18
N LYS A 158 8.50 -1.02 -4.65
CA LYS A 158 7.53 -1.18 -5.75
C LYS A 158 6.08 -1.28 -5.24
N SER A 159 5.83 -1.06 -3.96
CA SER A 159 4.49 -1.13 -3.38
C SER A 159 3.57 -0.10 -4.05
N ALA A 160 2.60 -0.57 -4.83
CA ALA A 160 1.67 0.32 -5.52
C ALA A 160 0.85 1.17 -4.55
N VAL A 161 0.52 0.63 -3.36
CA VAL A 161 -0.24 1.30 -2.30
C VAL A 161 0.55 2.50 -1.76
N ILE A 162 1.77 2.27 -1.27
CA ILE A 162 2.63 3.32 -0.72
C ILE A 162 3.01 4.34 -1.80
N GLN A 163 3.36 3.88 -3.00
CA GLN A 163 3.71 4.77 -4.11
C GLN A 163 2.54 5.64 -4.56
N SER A 164 1.30 5.14 -4.49
CA SER A 164 0.12 5.98 -4.74
C SER A 164 -0.01 7.07 -3.70
N LYS A 165 0.06 6.72 -2.41
CA LYS A 165 -0.07 7.70 -1.32
C LYS A 165 1.03 8.74 -1.31
N ARG A 166 2.27 8.35 -1.64
CA ARG A 166 3.36 9.30 -1.87
C ARG A 166 3.05 10.30 -2.98
N ARG A 167 2.49 9.86 -4.10
CA ARG A 167 2.10 10.76 -5.19
C ARG A 167 0.97 11.70 -4.79
N ASP A 168 -0.01 11.20 -4.04
CA ASP A 168 -1.15 12.00 -3.57
C ASP A 168 -0.67 13.15 -2.67
N PHE A 169 0.18 12.86 -1.68
CA PHE A 169 0.78 13.89 -0.81
C PHE A 169 1.75 14.82 -1.57
N MET A 170 2.54 14.27 -2.50
CA MET A 170 3.46 15.06 -3.32
C MET A 170 2.73 16.08 -4.20
N ALA A 171 1.49 15.80 -4.61
CA ALA A 171 0.66 16.78 -5.34
C ALA A 171 0.38 18.05 -4.51
N TYR A 172 0.43 17.95 -3.17
CA TYR A 172 0.35 19.08 -2.23
C TYR A 172 1.74 19.60 -1.80
N GLY A 173 2.83 19.05 -2.35
CA GLY A 173 4.20 19.40 -1.97
C GLY A 173 4.62 18.85 -0.61
N ILE A 174 4.04 17.71 -0.20
CA ILE A 174 4.36 17.02 1.06
C ILE A 174 5.06 15.70 0.73
N GLU A 175 6.27 15.51 1.25
CA GLU A 175 6.98 14.23 1.21
C GLU A 175 6.43 13.27 2.26
N LEU A 176 6.03 12.07 1.85
CA LEU A 176 5.42 11.07 2.72
C LEU A 176 6.35 9.87 2.94
N GLU A 177 6.64 9.60 4.19
CA GLU A 177 7.40 8.44 4.67
C GLU A 177 6.60 7.65 5.71
N PHE A 178 6.98 6.39 5.90
CA PHE A 178 6.37 5.50 6.88
C PHE A 178 7.48 4.84 7.68
N THR A 179 7.31 4.75 8.99
CA THR A 179 8.19 3.91 9.83
C THR A 179 7.85 2.44 9.64
N ASP A 180 8.80 1.56 9.94
CA ASP A 180 8.59 0.10 9.85
C ASP A 180 7.44 -0.35 10.77
N ASP A 181 7.32 0.22 11.96
CA ASP A 181 6.25 -0.10 12.93
C ASP A 181 4.87 0.35 12.41
N ALA A 182 4.80 1.53 11.77
CA ALA A 182 3.58 1.99 11.11
C ALA A 182 3.13 1.03 10.01
N LEU A 183 4.07 0.56 9.17
CA LEU A 183 3.76 -0.40 8.10
C LEU A 183 3.29 -1.75 8.67
N ARG A 184 3.87 -2.22 9.78
CA ARG A 184 3.42 -3.44 10.47
C ARG A 184 2.01 -3.28 11.02
N LEU A 185 1.70 -2.17 11.68
CA LEU A 185 0.38 -1.93 12.23
C LEU A 185 -0.71 -1.84 11.12
N ILE A 186 -0.37 -1.24 9.97
CA ILE A 186 -1.23 -1.25 8.78
C ILE A 186 -1.44 -2.69 8.28
N ALA A 187 -0.38 -3.50 8.21
CA ALA A 187 -0.47 -4.90 7.78
C ALA A 187 -1.34 -5.74 8.73
N GLU A 188 -1.23 -5.56 10.04
CA GLU A 188 -2.08 -6.21 11.04
C GLU A 188 -3.55 -5.82 10.93
N ARG A 189 -3.82 -4.52 10.76
CA ARG A 189 -5.19 -4.02 10.50
C ARG A 189 -5.76 -4.60 9.21
N ALA A 190 -4.95 -4.70 8.15
CA ALA A 190 -5.36 -5.30 6.88
C ALA A 190 -5.63 -6.80 6.99
N HIS A 191 -4.77 -7.55 7.68
CA HIS A 191 -4.94 -8.98 7.90
C HIS A 191 -6.25 -9.27 8.66
N ARG A 192 -6.58 -8.48 9.70
CA ARG A 192 -7.84 -8.59 10.46
C ARG A 192 -9.10 -8.40 9.61
N ARG A 193 -9.03 -7.69 8.47
CA ARG A 193 -10.17 -7.52 7.55
C ARG A 193 -10.46 -8.76 6.71
N GLY A 194 -9.54 -9.71 6.59
CA GLY A 194 -9.76 -10.99 5.92
C GLY A 194 -9.93 -10.93 4.39
N THR A 195 -9.57 -9.82 3.74
CA THR A 195 -9.69 -9.68 2.26
C THR A 195 -8.32 -9.70 1.55
N GLY A 196 -7.27 -10.12 2.25
CA GLY A 196 -5.90 -10.22 1.75
C GLY A 196 -5.27 -8.85 1.43
N ALA A 197 -4.35 -8.80 0.46
CA ALA A 197 -3.64 -7.57 0.09
C ALA A 197 -4.56 -6.43 -0.41
N ARG A 198 -5.79 -6.74 -0.86
CA ARG A 198 -6.78 -5.73 -1.26
C ARG A 198 -7.16 -4.82 -0.10
N ALA A 199 -7.12 -5.32 1.14
CA ALA A 199 -7.40 -4.53 2.34
C ALA A 199 -6.40 -3.38 2.53
N LEU A 200 -5.14 -3.55 2.10
CA LEU A 200 -4.06 -2.59 2.34
C LEU A 200 -4.41 -1.19 1.82
N VAL A 201 -5.03 -1.09 0.65
CA VAL A 201 -5.48 0.19 0.08
C VAL A 201 -6.44 0.90 1.02
N SER A 202 -7.49 0.19 1.45
CA SER A 202 -8.52 0.76 2.33
C SER A 202 -8.01 1.12 3.72
N VAL A 203 -7.04 0.37 4.26
CA VAL A 203 -6.46 0.65 5.58
C VAL A 203 -5.52 1.85 5.50
N CYS A 204 -4.66 1.91 4.48
CA CYS A 204 -3.80 3.07 4.26
C CYS A 204 -4.62 4.35 4.04
N GLU A 205 -5.73 4.28 3.29
CA GLU A 205 -6.65 5.41 3.12
C GLU A 205 -7.17 5.94 4.46
N GLU A 206 -7.72 5.04 5.28
CA GLU A 206 -8.29 5.39 6.58
C GLU A 206 -7.26 6.04 7.52
N VAL A 207 -6.04 5.50 7.54
CA VAL A 207 -4.93 6.02 8.35
C VAL A 207 -4.54 7.44 7.92
N LEU A 208 -4.49 7.71 6.61
CA LEU A 208 -3.98 8.97 6.08
C LEU A 208 -5.06 10.05 5.94
N LEU A 209 -6.34 9.67 5.87
CA LEU A 209 -7.45 10.58 5.63
C LEU A 209 -7.49 11.80 6.58
N PRO A 210 -7.23 11.67 7.91
CA PRO A 210 -7.16 12.82 8.81
C PRO A 210 -6.06 13.83 8.42
N PHE A 211 -4.93 13.33 7.94
CA PHE A 211 -3.77 14.10 7.53
C PHE A 211 -3.96 14.75 6.16
N GLU A 212 -4.46 13.99 5.19
CA GLU A 212 -4.79 14.49 3.84
C GLU A 212 -5.79 15.65 3.88
N LYS A 213 -6.75 15.66 4.81
CA LYS A 213 -7.74 16.73 4.93
C LYS A 213 -7.18 18.05 5.47
N LYS A 214 -6.15 18.00 6.32
CA LYS A 214 -5.67 19.16 7.09
C LYS A 214 -4.33 19.70 6.58
N LEU A 215 -3.37 18.82 6.32
CA LEU A 215 -1.99 19.22 6.01
C LEU A 215 -1.84 20.08 4.74
N PRO A 216 -2.62 19.90 3.65
CA PRO A 216 -2.50 20.77 2.48
C PRO A 216 -2.73 22.26 2.76
N SER A 217 -3.43 22.59 3.85
CA SER A 217 -3.67 23.97 4.30
C SER A 217 -2.60 24.49 5.27
N THR A 218 -1.49 23.76 5.41
CA THR A 218 -0.41 24.05 6.37
C THR A 218 0.92 24.19 5.61
N PRO A 219 1.94 24.81 6.21
CA PRO A 219 3.22 24.99 5.53
C PRO A 219 4.11 23.74 5.59
N LEU A 220 3.68 22.67 6.29
CA LEU A 220 4.38 21.39 6.40
C LEU A 220 4.71 20.79 5.02
N ARG A 221 5.97 20.35 4.87
CA ARG A 221 6.50 19.74 3.63
C ARG A 221 6.90 18.29 3.77
N HIS A 222 6.89 17.76 4.99
CA HIS A 222 7.28 16.38 5.26
C HIS A 222 6.34 15.77 6.29
N LEU A 223 5.93 14.52 6.08
CA LEU A 223 5.15 13.72 7.00
C LEU A 223 5.78 12.32 7.09
N THR A 224 6.24 11.97 8.29
CA THR A 224 6.64 10.60 8.62
C THR A 224 5.51 9.96 9.43
N VAL A 225 4.82 8.98 8.84
CA VAL A 225 3.74 8.24 9.51
C VAL A 225 4.36 7.25 10.49
N THR A 226 4.03 7.41 11.76
CA THR A 226 4.49 6.55 12.87
C THR A 226 3.35 5.69 13.41
N GLU A 227 3.64 4.78 14.33
CA GLU A 227 2.63 3.95 15.00
C GLU A 227 1.62 4.83 15.77
N GLU A 228 2.11 5.83 16.50
CA GLU A 228 1.31 6.76 17.30
C GLU A 228 0.33 7.55 16.43
N MET A 229 0.73 7.94 15.21
CA MET A 229 -0.15 8.63 14.27
C MET A 229 -1.33 7.76 13.80
N ILE A 230 -1.17 6.44 13.85
CA ILE A 230 -2.21 5.49 13.47
C ILE A 230 -3.13 5.18 14.67
N GLU A 231 -2.61 5.23 15.90
CA GLU A 231 -3.35 5.01 17.14
C GLU A 231 -4.12 6.24 17.62
N ASP A 232 -3.49 7.42 17.60
CA ASP A 232 -4.08 8.73 17.94
C ASP A 232 -3.83 9.77 16.83
N PRO A 233 -4.57 9.68 15.70
CA PRO A 233 -4.40 10.63 14.59
C PRO A 233 -4.70 12.08 14.98
N GLU A 234 -5.64 12.31 15.91
CA GLU A 234 -6.06 13.66 16.29
C GLU A 234 -5.04 14.35 17.21
N GLY A 235 -4.54 13.64 18.22
CA GLY A 235 -3.49 14.14 19.12
C GLY A 235 -2.19 14.44 18.37
N GLU A 236 -1.77 13.53 17.49
CA GLU A 236 -0.57 13.69 16.67
C GLU A 236 -0.70 14.79 15.64
N MET A 237 -1.86 14.94 15.00
CA MET A 237 -2.16 16.10 14.16
C MET A 237 -2.03 17.41 14.95
N GLY A 238 -2.60 17.46 16.16
CA GLY A 238 -2.46 18.62 17.04
C GLY A 238 -1.00 18.94 17.36
N ARG A 239 -0.20 17.91 17.67
CA ARG A 239 1.25 18.06 17.90
C ARG A 239 1.97 18.63 16.68
N LEU A 240 1.72 18.06 15.49
CA LEU A 240 2.33 18.52 14.24
C LEU A 240 2.03 20.00 13.95
N LEU A 241 0.78 20.42 14.13
CA LEU A 241 0.37 21.80 13.88
C LEU A 241 0.99 22.80 14.86
N ARG A 242 1.25 22.38 16.11
CA ARG A 242 1.94 23.20 17.11
C ARG A 242 3.43 23.33 16.84
N GLU A 243 4.08 22.22 16.48
CA GLU A 243 5.53 22.18 16.27
C GLU A 243 5.96 22.76 14.93
N ALA A 244 5.16 22.62 13.86
CA ALA A 244 5.56 23.01 12.52
C ALA A 244 6.01 24.48 12.39
N PRO A 245 5.27 25.48 12.90
CA PRO A 245 5.69 26.87 12.80
C PRO A 245 6.96 27.17 13.61
N ILE A 246 7.20 26.43 14.70
CA ILE A 246 8.40 26.57 15.52
C ILE A 246 9.61 25.99 14.79
N ARG A 247 9.48 24.81 14.16
CA ARG A 247 10.54 24.19 13.34
C ARG A 247 10.90 25.05 12.13
N GLU A 248 9.91 25.66 11.48
CA GLU A 248 10.16 26.62 10.40
C GLU A 248 10.99 27.81 10.88
N PHE A 249 10.66 28.35 12.06
CA PHE A 249 11.44 29.41 12.68
C PHE A 249 12.88 28.95 13.02
N GLU A 250 13.08 27.74 13.57
CA GLU A 250 14.42 27.19 13.83
C GLU A 250 15.26 27.12 12.54
N GLU A 251 14.67 26.68 11.43
CA GLU A 251 15.34 26.61 10.14
C GLU A 251 15.67 27.98 9.56
N GLU A 252 14.73 28.94 9.60
CA GLU A 252 14.92 30.32 9.19
C GLU A 252 16.07 30.96 9.99
N PHE A 253 16.00 30.85 11.32
CA PHE A 253 17.00 31.40 12.23
C PHE A 253 18.39 30.80 11.97
N ARG A 254 18.46 29.49 11.72
CA ARG A 254 19.71 28.83 11.35
C ARG A 254 20.27 29.34 10.03
N LYS A 255 19.43 29.51 9.00
CA LYS A 255 19.88 30.02 7.69
C LYS A 255 20.38 31.46 7.79
N GLU A 256 19.71 32.30 8.57
CA GLU A 256 20.05 33.72 8.71
C GLU A 256 21.28 33.95 9.60
N HIS A 257 21.40 33.20 10.70
CA HIS A 257 22.40 33.47 11.73
C HIS A 257 23.50 32.42 11.85
N GLY A 258 23.32 31.24 11.25
CA GLY A 258 24.26 30.11 11.35
C GLY A 258 24.23 29.39 12.70
N ILE A 259 23.16 29.56 13.48
CA ILE A 259 23.01 29.05 14.84
C ILE A 259 21.84 28.07 14.89
N HIS A 260 22.03 26.91 15.52
CA HIS A 260 20.96 25.94 15.73
C HIS A 260 20.21 26.27 17.02
N LEU A 261 18.94 26.63 16.89
CA LEU A 261 18.03 26.68 18.03
C LEU A 261 17.41 25.29 18.25
N ARG A 262 17.16 24.94 19.51
CA ARG A 262 16.31 23.81 19.89
C ARG A 262 15.36 24.27 20.99
N PHE A 263 14.07 24.10 20.80
CA PHE A 263 13.09 24.40 21.85
C PHE A 263 12.85 23.16 22.73
N SER A 264 12.91 23.35 24.05
CA SER A 264 12.47 22.31 25.00
C SER A 264 10.96 22.05 24.88
N GLU A 265 10.46 20.89 25.30
CA GLU A 265 9.02 20.59 25.27
C GLU A 265 8.19 21.62 26.05
N GLU A 266 8.68 22.05 27.22
CA GLU A 266 8.00 23.07 28.03
C GLU A 266 7.92 24.41 27.30
N ALA A 267 8.96 24.77 26.55
CA ALA A 267 8.98 25.97 25.73
C ALA A 267 7.97 25.91 24.58
N VAL A 268 7.85 24.76 23.90
CA VAL A 268 6.85 24.55 22.83
C VAL A 268 5.43 24.71 23.40
N HIS A 269 5.16 24.09 24.55
CA HIS A 269 3.87 24.23 25.24
C HIS A 269 3.57 25.66 25.67
N TRP A 270 4.58 26.37 26.18
CA TRP A 270 4.43 27.77 26.57
C TRP A 270 4.12 28.67 25.36
N ILE A 271 4.83 28.46 24.24
CA ILE A 271 4.62 29.21 22.99
C ILE A 271 3.19 29.01 22.50
N ASP A 272 2.70 27.78 22.47
CA ASP A 272 1.34 27.48 21.98
C ASP A 272 0.28 28.21 22.80
N GLY A 273 0.36 28.10 24.14
CA GLY A 273 -0.58 28.77 25.03
C GLY A 273 -0.51 30.30 24.98
N GLU A 274 0.67 30.88 24.78
CA GLU A 274 0.85 32.33 24.66
C GLU A 274 0.43 32.84 23.27
N ALA A 275 0.69 32.08 22.21
CA ALA A 275 0.27 32.39 20.84
C ALA A 275 -1.27 32.42 20.73
N GLU A 276 -1.95 31.44 21.35
CA GLU A 276 -3.42 31.40 21.39
C GLU A 276 -4.00 32.63 22.12
N LYS A 277 -3.45 32.99 23.29
CA LYS A 277 -3.88 34.20 24.03
C LYS A 277 -3.71 35.49 23.22
N ARG A 278 -2.64 35.57 22.42
CA ARG A 278 -2.31 36.74 21.60
C ARG A 278 -2.98 36.74 20.23
N GLY A 279 -3.58 35.62 19.81
CA GLY A 279 -4.20 35.46 18.49
C GLY A 279 -3.18 35.52 17.34
N VAL A 280 -1.94 35.10 17.58
CA VAL A 280 -0.86 35.06 16.58
C VAL A 280 -0.40 33.62 16.36
N SER A 281 0.31 33.33 15.27
CA SER A 281 0.89 32.00 15.07
C SER A 281 2.10 31.75 16.01
N PRO A 282 2.37 30.50 16.43
CA PRO A 282 3.56 30.15 17.21
C PRO A 282 4.88 30.66 16.59
N GLY A 283 5.00 30.60 15.27
CA GLY A 283 6.19 31.08 14.55
C GLY A 283 6.33 32.61 14.58
N GLU A 284 5.23 33.36 14.46
CA GLU A 284 5.25 34.83 14.61
C GLU A 284 5.66 35.24 16.02
N LEU A 285 5.14 34.54 17.05
CA LEU A 285 5.53 34.78 18.43
C LEU A 285 7.03 34.53 18.66
N CYS A 286 7.58 33.44 18.09
CA CYS A 286 9.01 33.16 18.17
C CYS A 286 9.85 34.28 17.54
N ARG A 287 9.47 34.76 16.34
CA ARG A 287 10.16 35.89 15.67
C ARG A 287 10.11 37.16 16.49
N GLU A 288 9.00 37.44 17.17
CA GLU A 288 8.85 38.61 18.04
C GLU A 288 9.77 38.51 19.28
N LEU A 289 9.70 37.39 20.00
CA LEU A 289 10.40 37.20 21.28
C LEU A 289 11.91 37.09 21.10
N LEU A 290 12.37 36.45 20.02
CA LEU A 290 13.78 36.10 19.80
C LEU A 290 14.47 36.97 18.74
N LYS A 291 13.87 38.09 18.33
CA LYS A 291 14.42 39.00 17.30
C LYS A 291 15.87 39.43 17.53
N ASP A 292 16.27 39.64 18.78
CA ASP A 292 17.59 40.16 19.15
C ASP A 292 18.60 39.02 19.44
N TYR A 293 18.14 37.77 19.52
CA TYR A 293 18.96 36.62 19.90
C TYR A 293 19.99 36.28 18.82
N GLY A 294 19.69 36.49 17.54
CA GLY A 294 20.64 36.22 16.45
C GLY A 294 21.96 36.99 16.60
N TYR A 295 21.88 38.26 17.01
CA TYR A 295 23.06 39.09 17.27
C TYR A 295 23.66 38.79 18.64
N GLY A 296 22.84 38.66 19.68
CA GLY A 296 23.33 38.41 21.03
C GLY A 296 24.08 37.07 21.18
N LEU A 297 23.60 36.00 20.53
CA LEU A 297 24.24 34.69 20.55
C LEU A 297 25.58 34.66 19.77
N LYS A 298 25.73 35.50 18.74
CA LYS A 298 27.03 35.68 18.05
C LYS A 298 28.07 36.33 18.96
N LEU A 299 27.68 37.25 19.85
CA LEU A 299 28.59 37.89 20.80
C LEU A 299 29.16 36.92 21.83
N VAL A 300 28.45 35.83 22.13
CA VAL A 300 28.89 34.77 23.07
C VAL A 300 29.51 33.56 22.36
N ASN A 301 29.73 33.66 21.04
CA ASN A 301 30.39 32.65 20.19
C ASN A 301 29.78 31.24 20.28
N THR A 302 28.45 31.15 20.38
CA THR A 302 27.71 29.90 20.50
C THR A 302 27.11 29.49 19.16
N LYS A 303 27.20 28.19 18.82
CA LYS A 303 26.63 27.61 17.58
C LYS A 303 25.31 26.86 17.78
N GLU A 304 24.99 26.50 19.02
CA GLU A 304 23.76 25.80 19.38
C GLU A 304 23.20 26.41 20.66
N PHE A 305 21.91 26.71 20.71
CA PHE A 305 21.27 27.30 21.87
C PHE A 305 19.91 26.65 22.13
N GLU A 306 19.70 26.24 23.37
CA GLU A 306 18.43 25.68 23.83
C GLU A 306 17.52 26.79 24.33
N VAL A 307 16.30 26.86 23.79
CA VAL A 307 15.27 27.81 24.19
C VAL A 307 14.34 27.13 25.18
N THR A 308 14.38 27.58 26.42
CA THR A 308 13.54 27.10 27.53
C THR A 308 12.42 28.08 27.86
N GLU A 309 11.45 27.67 28.69
CA GLU A 309 10.41 28.57 29.19
C GLU A 309 10.99 29.81 29.93
N GLU A 310 12.12 29.65 30.64
CA GLU A 310 12.81 30.77 31.29
C GLU A 310 13.29 31.82 30.26
N VAL A 311 13.82 31.34 29.13
CA VAL A 311 14.25 32.21 28.03
C VAL A 311 13.06 32.96 27.45
N LEU A 312 11.91 32.30 27.29
CA LEU A 312 10.73 32.88 26.67
C LEU A 312 9.95 33.85 27.58
N SER A 313 9.99 33.62 28.89
CA SER A 313 9.31 34.45 29.89
C SER A 313 10.03 35.79 30.16
N ASP A 314 11.36 35.83 30.01
CA ASP A 314 12.16 37.07 30.07
C ASP A 314 13.24 37.11 28.95
N PRO A 315 12.86 37.26 27.67
CA PRO A 315 13.82 37.12 26.56
C PRO A 315 14.95 38.14 26.61
N LYS A 316 14.65 39.40 26.88
CA LYS A 316 15.67 40.46 26.91
C LYS A 316 16.56 40.34 28.14
N GLY A 317 15.98 40.13 29.32
CA GLY A 317 16.75 40.03 30.55
C GLY A 317 17.63 38.79 30.56
N TYR A 318 17.16 37.65 30.03
CA TYR A 318 17.97 36.46 29.89
C TYR A 318 19.17 36.69 28.97
N LEU A 319 18.96 37.28 27.79
CA LEU A 319 20.03 37.56 26.82
C LEU A 319 21.09 38.51 27.41
N ASP A 320 20.67 39.57 28.10
CA ASP A 320 21.59 40.50 28.77
C ASP A 320 22.44 39.82 29.85
N ARG A 321 21.82 38.94 30.65
CA ARG A 321 22.53 38.15 31.68
C ARG A 321 23.53 37.19 31.03
N LEU A 322 23.14 36.52 29.95
CA LEU A 322 23.99 35.61 29.20
C LEU A 322 25.24 36.32 28.68
N ILE A 323 25.07 37.45 27.98
CA ILE A 323 26.19 38.25 27.44
C ILE A 323 27.11 38.73 28.56
N LYS A 324 26.56 39.32 29.63
CA LYS A 324 27.36 39.80 30.77
C LYS A 324 28.17 38.67 31.41
N SER A 325 27.57 37.50 31.59
CA SER A 325 28.25 36.35 32.20
C SER A 325 29.40 35.82 31.34
N PHE A 326 29.27 35.87 30.02
CA PHE A 326 30.32 35.46 29.08
C PHE A 326 31.53 36.39 29.14
N TYR A 327 31.31 37.70 29.06
CA TYR A 327 32.40 38.68 29.14
C TYR A 327 33.04 38.76 30.53
N ALA A 328 32.27 38.54 31.61
CA ALA A 328 32.83 38.44 32.96
C ALA A 328 33.80 37.25 33.08
N LYS A 329 33.45 36.09 32.50
CA LYS A 329 34.33 34.90 32.46
C LYS A 329 35.52 35.05 31.52
N ALA A 330 35.38 35.80 30.43
CA ALA A 330 36.49 36.08 29.50
C ALA A 330 37.50 37.09 30.07
N SER A 331 37.10 37.89 31.06
CA SER A 331 37.93 38.91 31.72
C SER A 331 38.62 38.42 33.00
N SER A 332 38.36 37.17 33.40
CA SER A 332 38.93 36.48 34.58
C SER A 332 39.90 35.39 34.17
#